data_AF-H9ZHS2-F1
#
_entry.id   AF-H9ZHS2-F1
#
_cell.length_a   1.000
_cell.length_b   1.000
_cell.length_c   1.000
_cell.angle_alpha   90.00
_cell.angle_beta   90.00
_cell.angle_gamma   90.00
#
_symmetry.space_group_name_H-M   'P 1'
#
loop_
_entity.id
_entity.type
_entity.pdbx_description
1 polymer ?
#
loop_
_entity_poly.entity_id
_entity_poly.type
_entity_poly.pdbx_seq_one_letter_code
_entity_poly.pdbx_strand_id
1 'polypeptide(L)'
;VGGTGLTLQMTQDGNITYALTDLTQTDVEEYYQGFANRVLWPICHYRLDLAEYARKEMTGYFRVNRFFAHRLAPLIEPDDIIWVHDYHLIPLAAELRQMGLKNRIGFFLHIPWPPADVVLAMPVHEEIMRGLSSYDLLGFQTDYDLENFAGCLKREGMGIEKSPGHFSAHGHDFRGGAYSIGIETAGFAEFARKAASHSMVQKVRQSIEGRDLILGVDRLDYSKGITQRIDAFERFITNNPAHQRSITYLQITPKSRSEVPEYEAMQNAVAEQAGRVNGAIGTVDWVPIRYINRSISRPILA
;
A
#
# COMPACT_ATOMS: atom_id res chain seq x y z
N VAL A 1 24.61 24.90 18.67
CA VAL A 1 25.24 24.43 17.40
C VAL A 1 24.99 22.94 17.31
N GLY A 2 24.14 22.50 16.39
CA GLY A 2 23.68 21.11 16.31
C GLY A 2 22.81 20.88 15.07
N GLY A 3 23.38 21.19 13.90
CA GLY A 3 22.79 20.90 12.60
C GLY A 3 23.55 19.75 11.96
N THR A 4 22.97 18.54 12.02
CA THR A 4 23.43 17.33 11.35
C THR A 4 22.18 16.52 11.02
N GLY A 5 21.70 16.27 9.82
CA GLY A 5 22.03 16.71 8.47
C GLY A 5 20.89 16.22 7.59
N LEU A 6 19.86 17.05 7.38
CA LEU A 6 18.81 16.80 6.37
C LEU A 6 19.34 17.27 5.01
N THR A 7 20.42 16.65 4.54
CA THR A 7 21.08 17.07 3.29
C THR A 7 20.53 16.24 2.14
N LEU A 8 20.22 16.89 1.02
CA LEU A 8 19.85 16.18 -0.20
C LEU A 8 21.09 15.46 -0.73
N GLN A 9 21.01 14.14 -0.88
CA GLN A 9 22.07 13.29 -1.43
C GLN A 9 21.72 12.93 -2.86
N MET A 10 22.66 13.15 -3.78
CA MET A 10 22.51 12.82 -5.20
C MET A 10 23.36 11.60 -5.53
N THR A 11 22.74 10.56 -6.07
CA THR A 11 23.42 9.32 -6.50
C THR A 11 22.99 9.00 -7.92
N GLN A 12 23.89 8.54 -8.77
CA GLN A 12 23.57 8.14 -10.15
C GLN A 12 23.78 6.63 -10.33
N ASP A 13 22.79 5.95 -10.92
CA ASP A 13 22.89 4.56 -11.38
C ASP A 13 22.44 4.47 -12.85
N GLY A 14 23.39 4.24 -13.76
CA GLY A 14 23.13 4.28 -15.19
C GLY A 14 22.50 5.60 -15.64
N ASN A 15 21.29 5.52 -16.18
CA ASN A 15 20.50 6.65 -16.66
C ASN A 15 19.52 7.22 -15.61
N ILE A 16 19.62 6.79 -14.35
CA ILE A 16 18.75 7.23 -13.27
C ILE A 16 19.57 8.05 -12.27
N THR A 17 19.08 9.25 -11.97
CA THR A 17 19.59 10.08 -10.88
C THR A 17 18.63 10.00 -9.71
N TYR A 18 19.12 9.56 -8.56
CA TYR A 18 18.41 9.51 -7.30
C TYR A 18 18.72 10.76 -6.48
N ALA A 19 17.67 11.48 -6.09
CA ALA A 19 17.74 12.57 -5.13
C ALA A 19 17.09 12.09 -3.82
N LEU A 20 17.91 11.82 -2.81
CA LEU A 20 17.49 11.20 -1.55
C LEU A 20 17.58 12.20 -0.41
N THR A 21 16.58 12.21 0.47
CA THR A 21 16.61 12.99 1.70
C THR A 21 16.02 12.18 2.83
N ASP A 22 16.62 12.28 4.00
CA ASP A 22 16.10 11.66 5.20
C ASP A 22 14.97 12.49 5.80
N LEU A 23 14.11 11.83 6.56
CA LEU A 23 13.13 12.44 7.45
C LEU A 23 13.63 12.34 8.89
N THR A 24 13.25 13.31 9.72
CA THR A 24 13.49 13.19 11.16
C THR A 24 12.64 12.07 11.75
N GLN A 25 13.04 11.53 12.90
CA GLN A 25 12.24 10.51 13.59
C GLN A 25 10.80 11.00 13.87
N THR A 26 10.65 12.26 14.28
CA THR A 26 9.33 12.88 14.50
C THR A 26 8.52 12.99 13.22
N ASP A 27 9.15 13.29 12.08
CA ASP A 27 8.45 13.29 10.78
C ASP A 27 8.02 11.87 10.40
N VAL A 28 8.88 10.86 10.57
CA VAL A 28 8.52 9.45 10.31
C VAL A 28 7.32 9.04 11.15
N GLU A 29 7.30 9.39 12.44
CA GLU A 29 6.21 9.09 13.36
C GLU A 29 4.91 9.81 12.97
N GLU A 30 4.95 11.11 12.69
CA GLU A 30 3.73 11.89 12.43
C GLU A 30 3.17 11.69 11.02
N TYR A 31 4.03 11.63 9.99
CA TYR A 31 3.64 11.51 8.59
C TYR A 31 3.41 10.06 8.17
N TYR A 32 4.41 9.20 8.34
CA TYR A 32 4.37 7.84 7.80
C TYR A 32 3.63 6.89 8.74
N GLN A 33 4.06 6.80 10.00
CA GLN A 33 3.43 5.90 10.98
C GLN A 33 2.08 6.44 11.45
N GLY A 34 1.92 7.76 11.54
CA GLY A 34 0.70 8.46 11.91
C GLY A 34 -0.26 8.59 10.73
N PHE A 35 -0.43 9.81 10.20
CA PHE A 35 -1.55 10.13 9.32
C PHE A 35 -1.66 9.23 8.08
N ALA A 36 -0.54 8.92 7.41
CA ALA A 36 -0.58 8.08 6.22
C ALA A 36 -1.09 6.66 6.52
N ASN A 37 -0.61 6.02 7.58
CA ASN A 37 -0.91 4.61 7.87
C ASN A 37 -1.99 4.38 8.94
N ARG A 38 -2.38 5.42 9.71
CA ARG A 38 -3.47 5.38 10.72
C ARG A 38 -4.72 6.14 10.31
N VAL A 39 -4.65 6.97 9.27
CA VAL A 39 -5.84 7.66 8.72
C VAL A 39 -6.07 7.27 7.26
N LEU A 40 -5.16 7.61 6.35
CA LEU A 40 -5.39 7.41 4.91
C LEU A 40 -5.53 5.92 4.56
N TRP A 41 -4.58 5.09 5.00
CA TRP A 41 -4.60 3.66 4.73
C TRP A 41 -5.90 2.96 5.21
N PRO A 42 -6.32 3.04 6.49
CA PRO A 42 -7.55 2.39 6.94
C PRO A 42 -8.79 2.91 6.23
N ILE A 43 -8.94 4.22 6.06
CA ILE A 43 -10.11 4.82 5.39
C ILE A 43 -10.21 4.33 3.95
N CYS A 44 -9.11 4.39 3.19
CA CYS A 44 -9.08 3.94 1.80
C CYS A 44 -9.26 2.42 1.64
N HIS A 45 -9.01 1.65 2.70
CA HIS A 45 -9.28 0.21 2.76
C HIS A 45 -10.57 -0.14 3.50
N TYR A 46 -11.50 0.81 3.63
CA TYR A 46 -12.85 0.58 4.18
C TYR A 46 -12.84 0.10 5.65
N ARG A 47 -11.78 0.42 6.39
CA ARG A 47 -11.59 0.08 7.81
C ARG A 47 -11.67 1.34 8.68
N LEU A 48 -12.81 2.02 8.59
CA LEU A 48 -13.10 3.20 9.42
C LEU A 48 -12.97 2.91 10.92
N ASP A 49 -13.22 1.67 11.33
CA ASP A 49 -13.06 1.17 12.70
C ASP A 49 -11.60 1.19 13.20
N LEU A 50 -10.62 1.27 12.28
CA LEU A 50 -9.19 1.33 12.60
C LEU A 50 -8.59 2.72 12.34
N ALA A 51 -9.39 3.69 11.88
CA ALA A 51 -8.89 5.02 11.58
C ALA A 51 -8.75 5.85 12.85
N GLU A 52 -7.52 6.25 13.19
CA GLU A 52 -7.22 7.10 14.33
C GLU A 52 -6.68 8.45 13.88
N TYR A 53 -7.45 9.51 14.11
CA TYR A 53 -7.07 10.86 13.74
C TYR A 53 -6.45 11.62 14.91
N ALA A 54 -5.23 12.12 14.71
CA ALA A 54 -4.61 13.11 15.58
C ALA A 54 -4.19 14.35 14.80
N ARG A 55 -4.54 15.54 15.31
CA ARG A 55 -4.17 16.83 14.68
C ARG A 55 -2.65 16.99 14.51
N LYS A 56 -1.86 16.46 15.46
CA LYS A 56 -0.38 16.46 15.41
C LYS A 56 0.13 15.69 14.18
N GLU A 57 -0.37 14.48 13.97
CA GLU A 57 -0.01 13.62 12.83
C GLU A 57 -0.43 14.25 11.50
N MET A 58 -1.64 14.81 11.43
CA MET A 58 -2.10 15.58 10.27
C MET A 58 -1.15 16.75 9.95
N THR A 59 -0.76 17.52 10.97
CA THR A 59 0.18 18.64 10.79
C THR A 59 1.53 18.14 10.27
N GLY A 60 2.04 17.02 10.80
CA GLY A 60 3.24 16.37 10.30
C GLY A 60 3.11 15.93 8.84
N TYR A 61 1.94 15.43 8.45
CA TYR A 61 1.71 14.97 7.09
C TYR A 61 1.87 16.06 6.02
N PHE A 62 1.23 17.21 6.25
CA PHE A 62 1.37 18.37 5.36
C PHE A 62 2.76 19.01 5.47
N ARG A 63 3.36 19.05 6.66
CA ARG A 63 4.73 19.54 6.86
C ARG A 63 5.74 18.75 6.03
N VAL A 64 5.65 17.42 6.02
CA VAL A 64 6.56 16.56 5.26
C VAL A 64 6.36 16.71 3.75
N ASN A 65 5.12 16.86 3.28
CA ASN A 65 4.86 17.15 1.86
C ASN A 65 5.46 18.50 1.43
N ARG A 66 5.32 19.54 2.26
CA ARG A 66 5.99 20.82 2.04
C ARG A 66 7.51 20.67 2.01
N PHE A 67 8.06 19.90 2.94
CA PHE A 67 9.50 19.61 2.97
C PHE A 67 9.97 18.95 1.66
N PHE A 68 9.28 17.91 1.18
CA PHE A 68 9.59 17.30 -0.12
C PHE A 68 9.48 18.29 -1.28
N ALA A 69 8.44 19.12 -1.33
CA ALA A 69 8.30 20.16 -2.35
C ALA A 69 9.51 21.13 -2.37
N HIS A 70 9.96 21.58 -1.19
CA HIS A 70 11.13 22.48 -1.07
C HIS A 70 12.45 21.82 -1.49
N ARG A 71 12.57 20.50 -1.33
CA ARG A 71 13.74 19.74 -1.77
C ARG A 71 13.73 19.46 -3.27
N LEU A 72 12.55 19.20 -3.82
CA LEU A 72 12.38 18.85 -5.23
C LEU A 72 12.40 20.09 -6.14
N ALA A 73 11.79 21.20 -5.73
CA ALA A 73 11.64 22.40 -6.57
C ALA A 73 12.95 22.93 -7.20
N PRO A 74 14.11 22.99 -6.50
CA PRO A 74 15.36 23.44 -7.09
C PRO A 74 15.97 22.47 -8.13
N LEU A 75 15.47 21.23 -8.21
CA LEU A 75 15.95 20.20 -9.12
C LEU A 75 15.13 20.12 -10.41
N ILE A 76 13.97 20.81 -10.45
CA ILE A 76 13.03 20.71 -11.57
C ILE A 76 13.44 21.67 -12.68
N GLU A 77 13.61 21.14 -13.88
CA GLU A 77 13.82 21.89 -15.10
C GLU A 77 12.47 22.27 -15.75
N PRO A 78 12.40 23.33 -16.60
CA PRO A 78 11.12 23.84 -17.10
C PRO A 78 10.27 22.85 -17.92
N ASP A 79 10.88 21.86 -18.56
CA ASP A 79 10.24 20.86 -19.42
C ASP A 79 10.06 19.49 -18.76
N ASP A 80 10.51 19.34 -17.50
CA ASP A 80 10.32 18.11 -16.73
C ASP A 80 8.84 17.73 -16.59
N ILE A 81 8.61 16.42 -16.61
CA ILE A 81 7.32 15.80 -16.28
C ILE A 81 7.47 15.13 -14.92
N ILE A 82 6.62 15.54 -13.98
CA ILE A 82 6.66 15.06 -12.61
C ILE A 82 5.59 13.99 -12.45
N TRP A 83 5.97 12.80 -11.99
CA TRP A 83 5.02 11.73 -11.69
C TRP A 83 5.12 11.34 -10.22
N VAL A 84 4.08 11.69 -9.47
CA VAL A 84 3.98 11.45 -8.02
C VAL A 84 3.20 10.16 -7.78
N HIS A 85 3.67 9.37 -6.82
CA HIS A 85 3.06 8.09 -6.50
C HIS A 85 2.56 8.03 -5.06
N ASP A 86 1.32 7.59 -4.97
CA ASP A 86 0.66 7.06 -3.78
C ASP A 86 0.23 8.05 -2.69
N TYR A 87 -0.65 7.56 -1.80
CA TYR A 87 -1.38 8.33 -0.80
C TYR A 87 -0.50 9.13 0.17
N HIS A 88 0.78 8.80 0.29
CA HIS A 88 1.71 9.55 1.14
C HIS A 88 2.00 10.96 0.62
N LEU A 89 1.83 11.20 -0.69
CA LEU A 89 2.27 12.43 -1.36
C LEU A 89 1.12 13.24 -1.97
N ILE A 90 -0.11 13.05 -1.49
CA ILE A 90 -1.28 13.74 -2.05
C ILE A 90 -1.08 15.28 -2.10
N PRO A 91 -0.61 15.98 -1.05
CA PRO A 91 -0.43 17.43 -1.09
C PRO A 91 0.72 17.94 -1.98
N LEU A 92 1.61 17.08 -2.49
CA LEU A 92 2.86 17.50 -3.11
C LEU A 92 2.67 18.46 -4.29
N ALA A 93 1.73 18.19 -5.21
CA ALA A 93 1.45 19.11 -6.31
C ALA A 93 0.98 20.47 -5.82
N ALA A 94 0.08 20.53 -4.84
CA ALA A 94 -0.42 21.79 -4.30
C ALA A 94 0.73 22.66 -3.76
N GLU A 95 1.68 22.06 -3.03
CA GLU A 95 2.86 22.76 -2.51
C GLU A 95 3.78 23.24 -3.67
N LEU A 96 4.03 22.41 -4.70
CA LEU A 96 4.81 22.83 -5.88
C LEU A 96 4.14 23.96 -6.68
N ARG A 97 2.81 23.92 -6.82
CA ARG A 97 2.03 24.98 -7.49
C ARG A 97 2.10 26.29 -6.72
N GLN A 98 2.07 26.26 -5.39
CA GLN A 98 2.25 27.45 -4.55
C GLN A 98 3.64 28.07 -4.71
N MET A 99 4.66 27.26 -5.01
CA MET A 99 6.02 27.71 -5.32
C MET A 99 6.17 28.24 -6.76
N GLY A 100 5.10 28.24 -7.56
CA GLY A 100 5.06 28.81 -8.90
C GLY A 100 5.36 27.83 -10.04
N LEU A 101 5.61 26.54 -9.76
CA LEU A 101 5.96 25.56 -10.79
C LEU A 101 4.78 25.28 -11.71
N LYS A 102 5.08 25.23 -13.03
CA LYS A 102 4.09 25.06 -14.11
C LYS A 102 4.25 23.75 -14.89
N ASN A 103 5.23 22.91 -14.51
CA ASN A 103 5.46 21.60 -15.09
C ASN A 103 4.20 20.74 -15.10
N ARG A 104 4.15 19.75 -16.00
CA ARG A 104 3.10 18.75 -15.97
C ARG A 104 3.32 17.81 -14.77
N ILE A 105 2.32 17.66 -13.91
CA ILE A 105 2.38 16.82 -12.72
C ILE A 105 1.25 15.80 -12.77
N GLY A 106 1.60 14.52 -12.88
CA GLY A 106 0.67 13.40 -12.72
C GLY A 106 0.75 12.81 -11.32
N PHE A 107 -0.36 12.26 -10.84
CA PHE A 107 -0.45 11.46 -9.62
C PHE A 107 -1.02 10.09 -9.95
N PHE A 108 -0.51 9.04 -9.33
CA PHE A 108 -1.12 7.72 -9.38
C PHE A 108 -1.33 7.16 -7.96
N LEU A 109 -2.59 6.87 -7.61
CA LEU A 109 -2.96 6.25 -6.34
C LEU A 109 -2.89 4.72 -6.48
N HIS A 110 -2.02 4.08 -5.69
CA HIS A 110 -1.84 2.63 -5.79
C HIS A 110 -2.85 1.84 -4.96
N ILE A 111 -3.41 2.48 -3.94
CA ILE A 111 -4.47 1.94 -3.08
C ILE A 111 -5.86 2.28 -3.64
N PRO A 112 -6.94 1.64 -3.16
CA PRO A 112 -8.29 2.01 -3.57
C PRO A 112 -8.64 3.45 -3.19
N TRP A 113 -9.55 4.06 -3.94
CA TRP A 113 -10.21 5.29 -3.53
C TRP A 113 -11.65 4.98 -3.07
N PRO A 114 -12.03 5.31 -1.82
CA PRO A 114 -13.31 4.89 -1.29
C PRO A 114 -14.45 5.83 -1.75
N PRO A 115 -15.72 5.38 -1.68
CA PRO A 115 -16.87 6.21 -2.03
C PRO A 115 -17.01 7.38 -1.06
N ALA A 116 -17.77 8.39 -1.48
CA ALA A 116 -17.91 9.65 -0.74
C ALA A 116 -18.30 9.45 0.73
N ASP A 117 -19.26 8.59 1.06
CA ASP A 117 -19.68 8.33 2.45
C ASP A 117 -18.51 7.92 3.37
N VAL A 118 -17.49 7.27 2.82
CA VAL A 118 -16.30 6.84 3.55
C VAL A 118 -15.24 7.92 3.57
N VAL A 119 -15.01 8.62 2.45
CA VAL A 119 -14.06 9.77 2.39
C VAL A 119 -14.47 10.86 3.37
N LEU A 120 -15.76 11.15 3.50
CA LEU A 120 -16.27 12.23 4.35
C LEU A 120 -16.12 11.95 5.85
N ALA A 121 -15.88 10.70 6.24
CA ALA A 121 -15.49 10.38 7.61
C ALA A 121 -14.09 10.89 7.97
N MET A 122 -13.26 11.22 6.98
CA MET A 122 -11.94 11.81 7.19
C MET A 122 -12.07 13.31 7.57
N PRO A 123 -11.55 13.74 8.73
CA PRO A 123 -11.72 15.13 9.19
C PRO A 123 -11.12 16.20 8.28
N VAL A 124 -10.16 15.85 7.42
CA VAL A 124 -9.45 16.76 6.50
C VAL A 124 -9.66 16.38 5.03
N HIS A 125 -10.84 15.85 4.71
CA HIS A 125 -11.14 15.40 3.35
C HIS A 125 -11.09 16.54 2.33
N GLU A 126 -11.52 17.76 2.68
CA GLU A 126 -11.44 18.91 1.77
C GLU A 126 -9.99 19.21 1.36
N GLU A 127 -9.05 19.20 2.31
CA GLU A 127 -7.63 19.45 2.05
C GLU A 127 -7.01 18.35 1.20
N ILE A 128 -7.39 17.09 1.44
CA ILE A 128 -6.94 15.95 0.62
C ILE A 128 -7.48 16.06 -0.81
N MET A 129 -8.78 16.37 -0.97
CA MET A 129 -9.41 16.56 -2.29
C MET A 129 -8.80 17.75 -3.05
N ARG A 130 -8.49 18.84 -2.34
CA ARG A 130 -7.76 19.99 -2.89
C ARG A 130 -6.36 19.61 -3.35
N GLY A 131 -5.65 18.80 -2.57
CA GLY A 131 -4.33 18.26 -2.94
C GLY A 131 -4.37 17.47 -4.24
N LEU A 132 -5.32 16.52 -4.33
CA LEU A 132 -5.54 15.73 -5.56
C LEU A 132 -5.95 16.60 -6.75
N SER A 133 -6.78 17.62 -6.55
CA SER A 133 -7.20 18.52 -7.63
C SER A 133 -6.08 19.41 -8.17
N SER A 134 -4.90 19.43 -7.54
CA SER A 134 -3.76 20.27 -7.96
C SER A 134 -2.85 19.61 -9.01
N TYR A 135 -3.10 18.34 -9.34
CA TYR A 135 -2.40 17.60 -10.40
C TYR A 135 -3.06 17.83 -11.76
N ASP A 136 -2.32 17.66 -12.85
CA ASP A 136 -2.87 17.75 -14.21
C ASP A 136 -3.49 16.41 -14.67
N LEU A 137 -3.03 15.30 -14.08
CA LEU A 137 -3.52 13.94 -14.31
C LEU A 137 -3.62 13.19 -12.98
N LEU A 138 -4.79 12.64 -12.68
CA LEU A 138 -5.04 11.68 -11.61
C LEU A 138 -5.26 10.29 -12.20
N GLY A 139 -4.45 9.34 -11.76
CA GLY A 139 -4.56 7.94 -12.11
C GLY A 139 -4.99 7.10 -10.92
N PHE A 140 -5.91 6.17 -11.15
CA PHE A 140 -6.39 5.19 -10.18
C PHE A 140 -6.24 3.77 -10.72
N GLN A 141 -6.40 2.75 -9.86
CA GLN A 141 -6.28 1.35 -10.28
C GLN A 141 -7.47 0.88 -11.13
N THR A 142 -8.68 1.31 -10.80
CA THR A 142 -9.92 0.84 -11.42
C THR A 142 -10.87 1.99 -11.78
N ASP A 143 -11.83 1.71 -12.66
CA ASP A 143 -12.90 2.67 -12.98
C ASP A 143 -13.77 2.98 -11.74
N TYR A 144 -13.96 2.03 -10.83
CA TYR A 144 -14.68 2.25 -9.58
C TYR A 144 -14.01 3.29 -8.68
N ASP A 145 -12.68 3.28 -8.60
CA ASP A 145 -11.93 4.28 -7.84
C ASP A 145 -12.11 5.69 -8.43
N LEU A 146 -12.08 5.77 -9.78
CA LEU A 146 -12.32 7.02 -10.50
C LEU A 146 -13.77 7.52 -10.32
N GLU A 147 -14.75 6.63 -10.44
CA GLU A 147 -16.17 6.93 -10.19
C GLU A 147 -16.39 7.40 -8.76
N ASN A 148 -15.76 6.75 -7.78
CA ASN A 148 -15.80 7.16 -6.38
C ASN A 148 -15.23 8.56 -6.19
N PHE A 149 -14.08 8.87 -6.80
CA PHE A 149 -13.47 10.19 -6.73
C PHE A 149 -14.36 11.27 -7.36
N ALA A 150 -14.91 11.01 -8.55
CA ALA A 150 -15.87 11.90 -9.20
C ALA A 150 -17.13 12.10 -8.33
N GLY A 151 -17.61 11.03 -7.71
CA GLY A 151 -18.71 11.06 -6.76
C GLY A 151 -18.43 11.95 -5.54
N CYS A 152 -17.21 11.91 -5.00
CA CYS A 152 -16.77 12.79 -3.91
C CYS A 152 -16.82 14.27 -4.33
N LEU A 153 -16.24 14.60 -5.50
CA LEU A 153 -16.24 15.98 -6.01
C LEU A 153 -17.65 16.54 -6.16
N LYS A 154 -18.55 15.72 -6.72
CA LYS A 154 -19.93 16.11 -6.97
C LYS A 154 -20.72 16.27 -5.67
N ARG A 155 -20.59 15.31 -4.74
CA ARG A 155 -21.41 15.26 -3.53
C ARG A 155 -21.17 16.44 -2.60
N GLU A 156 -19.91 16.85 -2.46
CA GLU A 156 -19.52 17.97 -1.61
C GLU A 156 -19.53 19.33 -2.34
N GLY A 157 -19.95 19.37 -3.61
CA GLY A 157 -19.90 20.60 -4.40
C GLY A 157 -18.47 21.13 -4.60
N MET A 158 -17.48 20.25 -4.50
CA MET A 158 -16.05 20.57 -4.57
C MET A 158 -15.54 20.75 -6.01
N GLY A 159 -16.26 20.20 -6.98
CA GLY A 159 -15.92 20.26 -8.39
C GLY A 159 -16.98 19.64 -9.29
N ILE A 160 -16.72 19.71 -10.57
CA ILE A 160 -17.58 19.15 -11.62
C ILE A 160 -16.77 18.31 -12.60
N GLU A 161 -17.41 17.30 -13.16
CA GLU A 161 -16.93 16.64 -14.37
C GLU A 161 -17.46 17.43 -15.58
N LYS A 162 -16.57 18.06 -16.35
CA LYS A 162 -16.91 18.86 -17.52
C LYS A 162 -17.26 17.99 -18.72
N SER A 163 -16.58 16.86 -18.85
CA SER A 163 -16.78 15.81 -19.85
C SER A 163 -16.12 14.54 -19.33
N PRO A 164 -16.41 13.34 -19.88
CA PRO A 164 -15.88 12.08 -19.38
C PRO A 164 -14.37 12.12 -19.12
N GLY A 165 -13.95 11.94 -17.86
CA GLY A 165 -12.54 11.93 -17.44
C GLY A 165 -11.86 13.31 -17.39
N HIS A 166 -12.60 14.41 -17.54
CA HIS A 166 -12.11 15.78 -17.42
C HIS A 166 -12.85 16.52 -16.31
N PHE A 167 -12.12 16.98 -15.31
CA PHE A 167 -12.67 17.56 -14.09
C PHE A 167 -12.20 19.00 -13.90
N SER A 168 -13.02 19.76 -13.18
CA SER A 168 -12.72 21.12 -12.74
C SER A 168 -13.05 21.23 -11.26
N ALA A 169 -12.05 21.46 -10.43
CA ALA A 169 -12.23 21.59 -8.99
C ALA A 169 -11.21 22.60 -8.45
N HIS A 170 -11.63 23.43 -7.49
CA HIS A 170 -10.70 24.28 -6.74
C HIS A 170 -9.86 25.24 -7.60
N GLY A 171 -10.39 25.65 -8.76
CA GLY A 171 -9.69 26.52 -9.72
C GLY A 171 -8.71 25.81 -10.66
N HIS A 172 -8.67 24.48 -10.63
CA HIS A 172 -7.82 23.65 -11.47
C HIS A 172 -8.65 22.77 -12.41
N ASP A 173 -8.15 22.61 -13.64
CA ASP A 173 -8.66 21.67 -14.62
C ASP A 173 -7.67 20.51 -14.75
N PHE A 174 -8.18 19.28 -14.69
CA PHE A 174 -7.35 18.08 -14.70
C PHE A 174 -8.06 16.89 -15.33
N ARG A 175 -7.28 15.86 -15.67
CA ARG A 175 -7.79 14.60 -16.21
C ARG A 175 -7.79 13.51 -15.14
N GLY A 176 -8.80 12.66 -15.13
CA GLY A 176 -8.85 11.44 -14.34
C GLY A 176 -8.89 10.21 -15.24
N GLY A 177 -8.25 9.12 -14.83
CA GLY A 177 -8.31 7.84 -15.55
C GLY A 177 -7.99 6.64 -14.68
N ALA A 178 -8.45 5.47 -15.11
CA ALA A 178 -8.06 4.18 -14.54
C ALA A 178 -6.91 3.56 -15.33
N TYR A 179 -5.85 3.18 -14.64
CA TYR A 179 -4.64 2.58 -15.22
C TYR A 179 -4.20 1.42 -14.32
N SER A 180 -4.81 0.24 -14.50
CA SER A 180 -4.52 -0.93 -13.67
C SER A 180 -3.06 -1.36 -13.79
N ILE A 181 -2.34 -1.36 -12.67
CA ILE A 181 -0.92 -1.74 -12.66
C ILE A 181 -0.77 -3.23 -12.99
N GLY A 182 0.13 -3.54 -13.92
CA GLY A 182 0.49 -4.90 -14.30
C GLY A 182 1.85 -5.34 -13.75
N ILE A 183 2.27 -6.55 -14.13
CA ILE A 183 3.63 -7.05 -13.91
C ILE A 183 4.24 -7.49 -15.23
N GLU A 184 5.57 -7.58 -15.27
CA GLU A 184 6.27 -8.21 -16.39
C GLU A 184 6.13 -9.73 -16.31
N THR A 185 5.09 -10.25 -16.97
CA THR A 185 4.65 -11.64 -16.83
C THR A 185 5.66 -12.65 -17.40
N ALA A 186 6.31 -12.35 -18.53
CA ALA A 186 7.25 -13.27 -19.15
C ALA A 186 8.52 -13.40 -18.31
N GLY A 187 9.05 -12.27 -17.83
CA GLY A 187 10.19 -12.25 -16.92
C GLY A 187 9.91 -12.96 -15.60
N PHE A 188 8.70 -12.79 -15.03
CA PHE A 188 8.31 -13.46 -13.79
C PHE A 188 8.22 -14.99 -13.97
N ALA A 189 7.62 -15.46 -15.08
CA ALA A 189 7.56 -16.88 -15.39
C ALA A 189 8.94 -17.51 -15.61
N GLU A 190 9.90 -16.75 -16.15
CA GLU A 190 11.29 -17.20 -16.28
C GLU A 190 11.98 -17.32 -14.92
N PHE A 191 11.78 -16.34 -14.02
CA PHE A 191 12.30 -16.43 -12.66
C PHE A 191 11.78 -17.68 -11.95
N ALA A 192 10.49 -17.98 -12.06
CA ALA A 192 9.88 -19.16 -11.44
C ALA A 192 10.48 -20.48 -11.96
N ARG A 193 10.70 -20.61 -13.28
CA ARG A 193 11.36 -21.78 -13.85
C ARG A 193 12.78 -21.98 -13.32
N LYS A 194 13.55 -20.90 -13.17
CA LYS A 194 14.91 -20.94 -12.60
C LYS A 194 14.89 -21.25 -11.10
N ALA A 195 13.90 -20.73 -10.38
CA ALA A 195 13.71 -20.95 -8.95
C ALA A 195 13.42 -22.42 -8.62
N ALA A 196 12.85 -23.18 -9.56
CA ALA A 196 12.54 -24.59 -9.36
C ALA A 196 13.78 -25.41 -8.93
N SER A 197 14.98 -25.13 -9.45
CA SER A 197 16.22 -25.83 -9.04
C SER A 197 16.86 -25.28 -7.76
N HIS A 198 16.31 -24.21 -7.19
CA HIS A 198 16.84 -23.60 -5.98
C HIS A 198 16.71 -24.56 -4.79
N SER A 199 17.77 -24.71 -4.02
CA SER A 199 17.85 -25.71 -2.93
C SER A 199 16.74 -25.55 -1.88
N MET A 200 16.33 -24.30 -1.59
CA MET A 200 15.23 -24.03 -0.67
C MET A 200 13.88 -24.49 -1.22
N VAL A 201 13.62 -24.26 -2.52
CA VAL A 201 12.36 -24.68 -3.18
C VAL A 201 12.26 -26.20 -3.18
N GLN A 202 13.36 -26.88 -3.48
CA GLN A 202 13.45 -28.35 -3.42
C GLN A 202 13.20 -28.89 -2.01
N LYS A 203 13.79 -28.27 -0.98
CA LYS A 203 13.54 -28.65 0.42
C LYS A 203 12.08 -28.45 0.83
N VAL A 204 11.46 -27.34 0.43
CA VAL A 204 10.02 -27.11 0.68
C VAL A 204 9.21 -28.19 -0.01
N ARG A 205 9.46 -28.47 -1.29
CA ARG A 205 8.77 -29.51 -2.06
C ARG A 205 8.87 -30.90 -1.42
N GLN A 206 10.07 -31.28 -0.97
CA GLN A 206 10.28 -32.53 -0.22
C GLN A 206 9.51 -32.54 1.11
N SER A 207 9.50 -31.42 1.83
CA SER A 207 8.80 -31.33 3.12
C SER A 207 7.28 -31.43 3.02
N ILE A 208 6.70 -31.23 1.84
CA ILE A 208 5.25 -31.35 1.56
C ILE A 208 4.94 -32.59 0.71
N GLU A 209 5.93 -33.44 0.44
CA GLU A 209 5.81 -34.54 -0.52
C GLU A 209 4.59 -35.43 -0.24
N GLY A 210 3.87 -35.78 -1.30
CA GLY A 210 2.60 -36.52 -1.24
C GLY A 210 1.38 -35.68 -0.83
N ARG A 211 1.52 -34.35 -0.68
CA ARG A 211 0.45 -33.43 -0.28
C ARG A 211 0.35 -32.24 -1.24
N ASP A 212 -0.86 -31.77 -1.46
CA ASP A 212 -1.11 -30.52 -2.16
C ASP A 212 -0.76 -29.32 -1.27
N LEU A 213 -0.42 -28.20 -1.92
CA LEU A 213 -0.05 -26.96 -1.25
C LEU A 213 -1.05 -25.86 -1.57
N ILE A 214 -1.64 -25.29 -0.52
CA ILE A 214 -2.28 -23.98 -0.60
C ILE A 214 -1.24 -22.95 -0.17
N LEU A 215 -1.07 -21.86 -0.92
CA LEU A 215 -0.07 -20.83 -0.67
C LEU A 215 -0.73 -19.45 -0.50
N GLY A 216 -0.43 -18.77 0.60
CA GLY A 216 -0.74 -17.36 0.83
C GLY A 216 0.56 -16.58 1.04
N VAL A 217 0.73 -15.45 0.34
CA VAL A 217 1.90 -14.57 0.46
C VAL A 217 1.41 -13.14 0.49
N ASP A 218 1.42 -12.55 1.68
CA ASP A 218 0.82 -11.24 1.90
C ASP A 218 1.60 -10.51 2.99
N ARG A 219 1.82 -9.20 2.86
CA ARG A 219 2.27 -8.42 4.02
C ARG A 219 1.28 -8.63 5.17
N LEU A 220 1.79 -8.67 6.40
CA LEU A 220 0.90 -8.67 7.56
C LEU A 220 0.16 -7.33 7.60
N ASP A 221 -1.08 -7.32 7.13
CA ASP A 221 -1.89 -6.12 6.92
C ASP A 221 -3.37 -6.49 6.93
N TYR A 222 -4.18 -5.73 7.66
CA TYR A 222 -5.59 -6.05 7.89
C TYR A 222 -6.45 -6.01 6.62
N SER A 223 -5.95 -5.41 5.54
CA SER A 223 -6.60 -5.43 4.23
C SER A 223 -6.58 -6.81 3.55
N LYS A 224 -5.80 -7.79 4.07
CA LYS A 224 -5.53 -9.06 3.38
C LYS A 224 -6.40 -10.24 3.80
N GLY A 225 -7.25 -10.06 4.83
CA GLY A 225 -8.18 -11.10 5.26
C GLY A 225 -7.52 -12.43 5.66
N ILE A 226 -6.31 -12.37 6.23
CA ILE A 226 -5.50 -13.57 6.55
C ILE A 226 -6.23 -14.49 7.54
N THR A 227 -6.85 -13.91 8.57
CA THR A 227 -7.63 -14.66 9.57
C THR A 227 -8.84 -15.35 8.91
N GLN A 228 -9.56 -14.67 8.03
CA GLN A 228 -10.69 -15.27 7.31
C GLN A 228 -10.24 -16.43 6.39
N ARG A 229 -9.06 -16.33 5.76
CA ARG A 229 -8.50 -17.46 4.98
C ARG A 229 -8.13 -18.66 5.85
N ILE A 230 -7.62 -18.42 7.06
CA ILE A 230 -7.35 -19.49 8.03
C ILE A 230 -8.65 -20.20 8.44
N ASP A 231 -9.72 -19.44 8.75
CA ASP A 231 -11.03 -20.01 9.09
C ASP A 231 -11.63 -20.80 7.92
N ALA A 232 -11.50 -20.27 6.69
CA ALA A 232 -11.97 -20.95 5.49
C ALA A 232 -11.24 -22.28 5.28
N PHE A 233 -9.92 -22.32 5.49
CA PHE A 233 -9.12 -23.54 5.42
C PHE A 233 -9.55 -24.55 6.50
N GLU A 234 -9.69 -24.14 7.76
CA GLU A 234 -10.15 -25.02 8.84
C GLU A 234 -11.51 -25.62 8.52
N ARG A 235 -12.47 -24.79 8.08
CA ARG A 235 -13.82 -25.25 7.72
C ARG A 235 -13.79 -26.23 6.54
N PHE A 236 -12.98 -25.96 5.53
CA PHE A 236 -12.82 -26.85 4.38
C PHE A 236 -12.28 -28.22 4.79
N ILE A 237 -11.20 -28.26 5.57
CA ILE A 237 -10.57 -29.51 6.02
C ILE A 237 -11.49 -30.29 6.97
N THR A 238 -12.22 -29.61 7.85
CA THR A 238 -13.17 -30.24 8.78
C THR A 238 -14.35 -30.87 8.04
N ASN A 239 -14.89 -30.17 7.03
CA ASN A 239 -16.03 -30.66 6.25
C ASN A 239 -15.65 -31.72 5.21
N ASN A 240 -14.37 -31.88 4.90
CA ASN A 240 -13.89 -32.83 3.91
C ASN A 240 -12.73 -33.68 4.47
N PRO A 241 -13.03 -34.68 5.34
CA PRO A 241 -11.99 -35.47 6.01
C PRO A 241 -11.01 -36.19 5.07
N ALA A 242 -11.42 -36.49 3.83
CA ALA A 242 -10.55 -37.06 2.81
C ALA A 242 -9.35 -36.15 2.45
N HIS A 243 -9.46 -34.84 2.72
CA HIS A 243 -8.39 -33.87 2.50
C HIS A 243 -7.46 -33.67 3.71
N GLN A 244 -7.79 -34.28 4.85
CA GLN A 244 -6.89 -34.29 6.00
C GLN A 244 -5.62 -35.04 5.63
N ARG A 245 -4.46 -34.48 6.03
CA ARG A 245 -3.13 -35.01 5.75
C ARG A 245 -2.71 -35.06 4.28
N SER A 246 -3.59 -34.74 3.32
CA SER A 246 -3.26 -34.63 1.90
C SER A 246 -3.07 -33.19 1.44
N ILE A 247 -3.36 -32.19 2.29
CA ILE A 247 -3.18 -30.77 1.96
C ILE A 247 -2.47 -30.04 3.10
N THR A 248 -1.55 -29.14 2.78
CA THR A 248 -0.95 -28.19 3.73
C THR A 248 -1.15 -26.76 3.23
N TYR A 249 -1.51 -25.86 4.14
CA TYR A 249 -1.57 -24.44 3.88
C TYR A 249 -0.30 -23.74 4.37
N LEU A 250 0.45 -23.10 3.47
CA LEU A 250 1.59 -22.25 3.79
C LEU A 250 1.19 -20.77 3.67
N GLN A 251 1.20 -20.06 4.80
CA GLN A 251 1.02 -18.61 4.85
C GLN A 251 2.35 -17.94 5.18
N ILE A 252 2.87 -17.14 4.25
CA ILE A 252 4.05 -16.30 4.44
C ILE A 252 3.59 -14.86 4.63
N THR A 253 4.04 -14.23 5.72
CA THR A 253 3.74 -12.83 6.03
C THR A 253 5.00 -12.07 6.41
N PRO A 254 5.67 -11.36 5.50
CA PRO A 254 6.72 -10.45 5.90
C PRO A 254 6.16 -9.39 6.87
N LYS A 255 6.93 -9.08 7.92
CA LYS A 255 6.62 -7.97 8.83
C LYS A 255 6.52 -6.67 8.04
N SER A 256 5.53 -5.86 8.41
CA SER A 256 5.26 -4.56 7.82
C SER A 256 4.75 -3.65 8.93
N ARG A 257 5.28 -2.43 9.05
CA ARG A 257 4.78 -1.38 9.97
C ARG A 257 4.67 -1.86 11.42
N SER A 258 5.73 -2.51 11.92
CA SER A 258 5.75 -3.11 13.26
C SER A 258 5.55 -2.13 14.41
N GLU A 259 5.74 -0.84 14.17
CA GLU A 259 5.62 0.23 15.16
C GLU A 259 4.17 0.72 15.32
N VAL A 260 3.26 0.26 14.46
CA VAL A 260 1.84 0.64 14.48
C VAL A 260 1.04 -0.42 15.27
N PRO A 261 0.38 -0.07 16.39
CA PRO A 261 -0.22 -1.04 17.33
C PRO A 261 -1.19 -2.04 16.69
N GLU A 262 -1.96 -1.60 15.70
CA GLU A 262 -2.96 -2.40 15.00
C GLU A 262 -2.31 -3.57 14.24
N TYR A 263 -1.06 -3.43 13.79
CA TYR A 263 -0.31 -4.49 13.10
C TYR A 263 0.25 -5.52 14.08
N GLU A 264 0.65 -5.10 15.28
CA GLU A 264 1.08 -6.02 16.35
C GLU A 264 -0.09 -6.88 16.82
N ALA A 265 -1.25 -6.27 17.07
CA ALA A 265 -2.47 -6.98 17.43
C ALA A 265 -2.87 -8.00 16.36
N MET A 266 -2.77 -7.63 15.07
CA MET A 266 -3.03 -8.55 13.97
C MET A 266 -2.03 -9.72 13.95
N GLN A 267 -0.74 -9.47 14.22
CA GLN A 267 0.26 -10.52 14.27
C GLN A 267 -0.11 -11.60 15.28
N ASN A 268 -0.53 -11.17 16.48
CA ASN A 268 -0.92 -12.05 17.57
C ASN A 268 -2.17 -12.85 17.17
N ALA A 269 -3.20 -12.18 16.65
CA ALA A 269 -4.42 -12.85 16.20
C ALA A 269 -4.16 -13.92 15.14
N VAL A 270 -3.33 -13.63 14.12
CA VAL A 270 -2.97 -14.61 13.08
C VAL A 270 -2.19 -15.79 13.66
N ALA A 271 -1.23 -15.53 14.54
CA ALA A 271 -0.42 -16.57 15.16
C ALA A 271 -1.25 -17.48 16.09
N GLU A 272 -2.10 -16.89 16.93
CA GLU A 272 -3.02 -17.60 17.81
C GLU A 272 -3.99 -18.48 17.02
N GLN A 273 -4.58 -17.94 15.95
CA GLN A 273 -5.53 -18.68 15.13
C GLN A 273 -4.86 -19.84 14.39
N ALA A 274 -3.68 -19.63 13.80
CA ALA A 274 -2.92 -20.71 13.18
C ALA A 274 -2.55 -21.80 14.21
N GLY A 275 -2.13 -21.41 15.41
CA GLY A 275 -1.85 -22.32 16.52
C GLY A 275 -3.07 -23.12 16.96
N ARG A 276 -4.22 -22.46 17.12
CA ARG A 276 -5.50 -23.08 17.46
C ARG A 276 -5.90 -24.15 16.44
N VAL A 277 -5.89 -23.81 15.15
CA VAL A 277 -6.25 -24.74 14.07
C VAL A 277 -5.29 -25.94 14.04
N ASN A 278 -3.98 -25.68 14.11
CA ASN A 278 -2.98 -26.75 14.13
C ASN A 278 -3.15 -27.69 15.34
N GLY A 279 -3.48 -27.16 16.52
CA GLY A 279 -3.74 -27.96 17.71
C GLY A 279 -5.03 -28.79 17.62
N ALA A 280 -6.04 -28.31 16.90
CA ALA A 280 -7.33 -28.97 16.77
C ALA A 280 -7.34 -30.11 15.75
N ILE A 281 -6.71 -29.92 14.58
CA ILE A 281 -6.79 -30.88 13.46
C ILE A 281 -5.45 -31.47 13.03
N GLY A 282 -4.33 -30.97 13.57
CA GLY A 282 -2.99 -31.49 13.25
C GLY A 282 -2.72 -32.86 13.84
N THR A 283 -1.72 -33.54 13.28
CA THR A 283 -1.22 -34.83 13.78
C THR A 283 0.29 -34.79 13.93
N VAL A 284 0.87 -35.82 14.56
CA VAL A 284 2.33 -35.90 14.79
C VAL A 284 3.13 -35.75 13.50
N ASP A 285 2.60 -36.24 12.38
CA ASP A 285 3.21 -36.27 11.05
C ASP A 285 2.66 -35.19 10.10
N TRP A 286 1.75 -34.32 10.55
CA TRP A 286 1.12 -33.31 9.69
C TRP A 286 0.79 -32.03 10.45
N VAL A 287 1.36 -30.93 9.96
CA VAL A 287 1.02 -29.56 10.37
C VAL A 287 0.11 -28.95 9.30
N PRO A 288 -1.19 -28.73 9.58
CA PRO A 288 -2.15 -28.22 8.61
C PRO A 288 -1.76 -26.85 8.06
N ILE A 289 -1.37 -25.92 8.95
CA ILE A 289 -0.99 -24.54 8.62
C ILE A 289 0.46 -24.28 9.00
N ARG A 290 1.30 -24.02 8.00
CA ARG A 290 2.66 -23.52 8.17
C ARG A 290 2.62 -22.00 8.07
N TYR A 291 2.80 -21.32 9.20
CA TYR A 291 2.81 -19.86 9.27
C TYR A 291 4.25 -19.33 9.42
N ILE A 292 4.69 -18.50 8.47
CA ILE A 292 6.03 -17.93 8.43
C ILE A 292 5.95 -16.41 8.46
N ASN A 293 6.37 -15.82 9.57
CA ASN A 293 6.45 -14.36 9.72
C ASN A 293 7.84 -13.81 9.37
N ARG A 294 8.29 -14.04 8.12
CA ARG A 294 9.59 -13.60 7.60
C ARG A 294 9.52 -13.27 6.11
N SER A 295 10.34 -12.31 5.70
CA SER A 295 10.53 -11.99 4.28
C SER A 295 11.23 -13.15 3.56
N ILE A 296 10.67 -13.50 2.40
CA ILE A 296 11.29 -14.42 1.45
C ILE A 296 11.62 -13.62 0.19
N SER A 297 12.82 -13.82 -0.34
CA SER A 297 13.26 -13.11 -1.53
C SER A 297 12.36 -13.42 -2.73
N ARG A 298 12.09 -12.41 -3.56
CA ARG A 298 11.26 -12.54 -4.76
C ARG A 298 11.61 -13.75 -5.66
N PRO A 299 12.89 -14.09 -5.91
CA PRO A 299 13.22 -15.25 -6.74
C PRO A 299 12.76 -16.59 -6.15
N ILE A 300 12.60 -16.71 -4.83
CA ILE A 300 12.14 -17.95 -4.18
C ILE A 300 10.60 -18.01 -4.18
N LEU A 301 9.92 -16.85 -4.21
CA LEU A 301 8.47 -16.75 -4.22
C LEU A 301 7.85 -16.86 -5.63
N ALA A 302 8.63 -16.55 -6.68
CA ALA A 302 8.19 -16.61 -8.07
C ALA A 302 7.89 -18.06 -8.48
#